data_AF-A0A354XEB9-F1
#
_entry.id   AF-A0A354XEB9-F1
#
_cell.length_a   1.000
_cell.length_b   1.000
_cell.length_c   1.000
_cell.angle_alpha   90.00
_cell.angle_beta   90.00
_cell.angle_gamma   90.00
#
_symmetry.space_group_name_H-M   'P 1'
#
loop_
_entity.id
_entity.type
_entity.pdbx_description
1 polymer ?
#
loop_
_entity_poly.entity_id
_entity_poly.type
_entity_poly.pdbx_seq_one_letter_code
_entity_poly.pdbx_strand_id
1 'polypeptide(L)'
;GLMAALEFSPDAKQRLHFDPALKVGPRVAAAALEENLIARAMPQGDILGFAPPLTINRGEVDEMIGRAKRAIDRVTDELVRSGDLKTGQQEAAFTV
;
A
#
# COMPACT_ATOMS: atom_id res chain seq x y z
N GLY A 1 -2.70 -14.88 -10.77
CA GLY A 1 -1.87 -14.43 -11.92
C GLY A 1 -0.72 -13.59 -11.42
N LEU A 2 -0.03 -12.85 -12.29
CA LEU A 2 1.03 -11.88 -11.92
C LEU A 2 0.53 -10.43 -11.97
N MET A 3 -0.74 -10.23 -11.61
CA MET A 3 -1.34 -8.92 -11.40
C MET A 3 -2.03 -8.96 -10.04
N ALA A 4 -1.68 -8.01 -9.18
CA ALA A 4 -2.27 -7.85 -7.85
C ALA A 4 -2.40 -6.35 -7.53
N ALA A 5 -3.29 -6.01 -6.63
CA ALA A 5 -3.40 -4.66 -6.12
C ALA A 5 -3.79 -4.68 -4.64
N LEU A 6 -3.33 -3.68 -3.89
CA LEU A 6 -3.73 -3.44 -2.52
C LEU A 6 -4.48 -2.12 -2.47
N GLU A 7 -5.74 -2.17 -2.05
CA GLU A 7 -6.57 -0.99 -1.81
C GLU A 7 -6.50 -0.61 -0.34
N PHE A 8 -6.22 0.67 -0.07
CA PHE A 8 -6.06 1.18 1.28
C PHE A 8 -7.37 1.75 1.79
N SER A 9 -7.77 1.31 2.99
CA SER A 9 -8.98 1.77 3.65
C SER A 9 -8.70 2.06 5.13
N PRO A 10 -9.26 3.14 5.71
CA PRO A 10 -9.22 3.35 7.15
C PRO A 10 -10.08 2.33 7.92
N ASP A 11 -11.08 1.73 7.26
CA ASP A 11 -11.89 0.64 7.80
C ASP A 11 -12.18 -0.39 6.70
N ALA A 12 -11.39 -1.46 6.66
CA ALA A 12 -11.53 -2.49 5.63
C ALA A 12 -12.83 -3.29 5.72
N LYS A 13 -13.50 -3.36 6.89
CA LYS A 13 -14.82 -4.02 7.00
C LYS A 13 -15.89 -3.20 6.30
N GLN A 14 -15.79 -1.88 6.43
CA GLN A 14 -16.73 -0.95 5.82
C GLN A 14 -16.31 -0.51 4.42
N ARG A 15 -15.08 -0.81 4.00
CA ARG A 15 -14.47 -0.38 2.73
C ARG A 15 -14.59 1.12 2.53
N LEU A 16 -14.32 1.87 3.60
CA LEU A 16 -14.33 3.33 3.53
C LEU A 16 -13.15 3.81 2.68
N HIS A 17 -13.30 4.97 2.06
CA HIS A 17 -12.21 5.63 1.37
C HIS A 17 -11.53 6.62 2.31
N PHE A 18 -10.22 6.81 2.14
CA PHE A 18 -9.54 7.93 2.77
C PHE A 18 -10.02 9.26 2.16
N ASP A 19 -9.78 10.36 2.88
CA ASP A 19 -9.91 11.69 2.29
C ASP A 19 -8.88 11.81 1.14
N PRO A 20 -9.30 12.14 -0.10
CA PRO A 20 -8.39 12.33 -1.23
C PRO A 20 -7.25 13.34 -0.97
N ALA A 21 -7.44 14.27 -0.03
CA ALA A 21 -6.40 15.22 0.38
C ALA A 21 -5.19 14.54 1.05
N LEU A 22 -5.39 13.38 1.69
CA LEU A 22 -4.33 12.62 2.37
C LEU A 22 -3.37 11.92 1.39
N LYS A 23 -3.82 11.69 0.14
CA LYS A 23 -3.02 11.10 -0.95
C LYS A 23 -2.30 9.81 -0.53
N VAL A 24 -3.00 8.89 0.13
CA VAL A 24 -2.39 7.69 0.71
C VAL A 24 -1.75 6.82 -0.38
N GLY A 25 -2.46 6.54 -1.47
CA GLY A 25 -1.94 5.77 -2.60
C GLY A 25 -0.65 6.36 -3.19
N PRO A 26 -0.63 7.64 -3.60
CA PRO A 26 0.58 8.32 -4.05
C PRO A 26 1.73 8.33 -3.04
N ARG A 27 1.44 8.51 -1.74
CA ARG A 27 2.46 8.47 -0.67
C ARG A 27 3.09 7.11 -0.54
N VAL A 28 2.30 6.03 -0.57
CA VAL A 28 2.83 4.66 -0.51
C VAL A 28 3.64 4.35 -1.78
N ALA A 29 3.19 4.77 -2.96
CA ALA A 29 3.96 4.59 -4.18
C ALA A 29 5.30 5.35 -4.16
N ALA A 30 5.34 6.56 -3.59
CA ALA A 30 6.58 7.32 -3.38
C ALA A 30 7.52 6.62 -2.38
N ALA A 31 6.99 6.14 -1.25
CA ALA A 31 7.77 5.38 -0.28
C ALA A 31 8.29 4.05 -0.85
N ALA A 32 7.50 3.37 -1.69
CA ALA A 32 7.94 2.16 -2.40
C ALA A 32 9.09 2.48 -3.37
N LEU A 33 9.02 3.62 -4.07
CA LEU A 33 10.10 4.07 -4.95
C LEU A 33 11.40 4.34 -4.18
N GLU A 34 11.31 4.92 -2.97
CA GLU A 34 12.47 5.09 -2.07
C GLU A 34 13.07 3.73 -1.64
N GLU A 35 12.25 2.68 -1.55
CA GLU A 35 12.66 1.29 -1.31
C GLU A 35 13.11 0.55 -2.59
N ASN A 36 13.36 1.26 -3.69
CA ASN A 36 13.70 0.72 -5.01
C ASN A 36 12.62 -0.21 -5.59
N LEU A 37 11.34 0.02 -5.29
CA LEU A 37 10.22 -0.73 -5.83
C LEU A 37 9.30 0.20 -6.64
N ILE A 38 9.17 -0.08 -7.94
CA ILE A 38 8.21 0.62 -8.80
C ILE A 38 6.86 -0.08 -8.67
N ALA A 39 5.96 0.52 -7.89
CA ALA A 39 4.56 0.13 -7.80
C ALA A 39 3.69 1.34 -8.15
N ARG A 40 2.58 1.10 -8.87
CA ARG A 40 1.75 2.19 -9.40
C ARG A 40 0.64 2.55 -8.41
N ALA A 41 0.55 3.83 -8.06
CA ALA A 41 -0.70 4.38 -7.53
C ALA A 41 -1.74 4.45 -8.67
N MET A 42 -2.80 3.66 -8.57
CA MET A 42 -3.85 3.63 -9.59
C MET A 42 -4.73 4.88 -9.51
N PRO A 43 -5.31 5.34 -10.64
CA PRO A 43 -6.20 6.50 -10.64
C PRO A 43 -7.51 6.20 -9.92
N GLN A 44 -8.14 7.25 -9.37
CA GLN A 44 -9.49 7.18 -8.77
C GLN A 44 -9.60 6.23 -7.57
N GLY A 45 -8.57 6.20 -6.72
CA GLY A 45 -8.59 5.49 -5.44
C GLY A 45 -7.20 5.45 -4.80
N ASP A 46 -7.13 5.04 -3.54
CA ASP A 46 -5.87 4.77 -2.85
C ASP A 46 -5.49 3.31 -3.04
N ILE A 47 -4.97 2.99 -4.23
CA ILE A 47 -4.67 1.60 -4.63
C ILE A 47 -3.24 1.51 -5.14
N LEU A 48 -2.49 0.53 -4.64
CA LEU A 48 -1.15 0.19 -5.07
C LEU A 48 -1.17 -1.06 -5.96
N GLY A 49 -0.85 -0.91 -7.24
CA GLY A 49 -0.84 -1.99 -8.23
C GLY A 49 0.53 -2.63 -8.44
N PHE A 50 0.54 -3.95 -8.60
CA PHE A 50 1.69 -4.81 -8.90
C PHE A 50 1.45 -5.56 -10.21
N ALA A 51 2.37 -5.40 -11.15
CA ALA A 51 2.39 -6.13 -12.42
C ALA A 51 3.84 -6.45 -12.81
N PRO A 52 4.52 -7.34 -12.07
CA PRO A 52 5.92 -7.68 -12.35
C PRO A 52 6.07 -8.40 -13.70
N PRO A 53 7.31 -8.45 -14.25
CA PRO A 53 7.62 -9.26 -15.43
C PRO A 53 7.22 -10.73 -15.26
N LEU A 54 6.81 -11.39 -16.35
CA LEU A 54 6.44 -12.81 -16.33
C LEU A 54 7.61 -13.75 -15.98
N THR A 55 8.84 -13.23 -16.02
CA THR A 55 10.08 -13.93 -15.66
C THR A 55 10.39 -13.90 -14.16
N ILE A 56 9.58 -13.24 -13.34
CA ILE A 56 9.82 -13.10 -11.89
C ILE A 56 9.82 -14.47 -11.19
N ASN A 57 10.74 -14.66 -10.26
CA ASN A 57 10.82 -15.85 -9.43
C ASN A 57 10.27 -15.61 -8.02
N ARG A 58 10.11 -16.68 -7.22
CA ARG A 58 9.52 -16.60 -5.88
C ARG A 58 10.31 -15.69 -4.93
N GLY A 59 11.64 -15.74 -4.95
CA GLY A 59 12.47 -14.89 -4.09
C GLY A 59 12.37 -13.41 -4.45
N GLU A 60 12.26 -13.09 -5.74
CA GLU A 60 12.00 -11.71 -6.19
C GLU A 60 10.60 -11.23 -5.79
N VAL A 61 9.60 -12.13 -5.77
CA VAL A 61 8.27 -11.81 -5.24
C VAL A 61 8.35 -11.52 -3.74
N ASP A 62 9.06 -12.35 -2.96
CA ASP A 62 9.22 -12.13 -1.52
C ASP A 62 9.92 -10.79 -1.24
N GLU A 63 10.94 -10.44 -2.02
CA GLU A 63 11.62 -9.16 -1.93
C GLU A 63 10.71 -7.98 -2.30
N MET A 64 9.93 -8.11 -3.37
CA MET A 64 8.93 -7.12 -3.79
C MET A 64 7.91 -6.86 -2.67
N ILE A 65 7.37 -7.92 -2.07
CA ILE A 65 6.41 -7.81 -0.97
C ILE A 65 7.07 -7.23 0.28
N GLY A 66 8.30 -7.61 0.59
CA GLY A 66 9.06 -7.05 1.71
C GLY A 66 9.31 -5.55 1.57
N ARG A 67 9.66 -5.07 0.37
CA ARG A 67 9.80 -3.64 0.06
C ARG A 67 8.47 -2.90 0.16
N ALA A 68 7.39 -3.48 -0.41
CA ALA A 68 6.05 -2.91 -0.32
C ALA A 68 5.59 -2.79 1.14
N LYS A 69 5.82 -3.81 1.96
CA LYS A 69 5.48 -3.80 3.39
C LYS A 69 6.17 -2.64 4.12
N ARG A 70 7.48 -2.44 3.94
CA ARG A 70 8.20 -1.33 4.59
C ARG A 70 7.66 0.04 4.19
N ALA A 71 7.32 0.22 2.92
CA ALA A 71 6.68 1.45 2.43
C ALA A 71 5.31 1.68 3.05
N ILE A 72 4.48 0.63 3.15
CA ILE A 72 3.16 0.67 3.77
C ILE A 72 3.26 0.97 5.27
N ASP A 73 4.15 0.28 5.99
CA ASP A 73 4.35 0.48 7.43
C ASP A 73 4.75 1.93 7.72
N ARG A 74 5.67 2.49 6.93
CA ARG A 74 6.11 3.88 7.07
C ARG A 74 4.96 4.88 6.90
N VAL A 75 4.16 4.74 5.84
CA VAL A 75 3.01 5.64 5.62
C VAL A 75 1.94 5.43 6.68
N THR A 76 1.74 4.20 7.14
CA THR A 76 0.83 3.88 8.25
C THR A 76 1.25 4.60 9.52
N ASP A 77 2.54 4.54 9.88
CA ASP A 77 3.09 5.24 11.04
C ASP A 77 2.91 6.76 10.94
N GLU A 78 3.11 7.34 9.75
CA GLU A 78 2.88 8.75 9.50
C GLU A 78 1.41 9.14 9.69
N LEU A 79 0.47 8.33 9.17
CA LEU A 79 -0.98 8.56 9.31
C LEU A 79 -1.47 8.41 10.76
N VAL A 80 -0.88 7.49 11.52
CA VAL A 80 -1.17 7.35 12.96
C VAL A 80 -0.67 8.57 13.72
N ARG A 81 0.53 9.07 13.40
CA ARG A 81 1.10 10.27 14.05
C ARG A 81 0.33 11.55 13.74
N SER A 82 -0.21 11.68 12.52
CA SER A 82 -1.06 12.82 12.16
C SER A 82 -2.48 12.73 12.73
N GLY A 83 -2.88 11.55 13.21
CA GLY A 83 -4.23 11.29 13.74
C GLY A 83 -5.26 10.93 12.67
N ASP A 84 -4.83 10.78 11.41
CA ASP A 84 -5.68 10.43 10.27
C ASP A 84 -6.05 8.93 10.26
N LEU A 85 -5.34 8.10 11.03
CA LEU A 85 -5.61 6.67 11.22
C LEU A 85 -5.60 6.29 12.70
N LYS A 86 -6.64 5.58 13.17
CA LYS A 86 -6.75 5.15 14.57
C LYS A 86 -6.01 3.84 14.81
N THR A 87 -5.21 3.78 15.88
CA THR A 87 -4.33 2.64 16.26
C THR A 87 -5.04 1.28 16.40
N GLY A 88 -6.37 1.25 16.57
CA GLY A 88 -7.16 0.01 16.72
C GLY A 88 -7.64 -0.65 15.42
N GLN A 89 -7.31 -0.12 14.24
CA GLN A 89 -7.74 -0.65 12.93
C GLN A 89 -6.60 -1.32 12.13
N GLN A 90 -5.43 -1.49 12.75
CA GLN A 90 -4.21 -2.04 12.14
C GLN A 90 -4.37 -3.47 11.60
N GLU A 91 -5.24 -4.29 12.20
CA GLU A 91 -5.44 -5.68 11.76
C GLU A 91 -6.35 -5.81 10.52
N ALA A 92 -7.13 -4.78 10.18
CA ALA A 92 -8.11 -4.88 9.11
C ALA A 92 -7.66 -4.17 7.82
N ALA A 93 -6.88 -3.08 7.91
CA ALA A 93 -6.56 -2.21 6.76
C ALA A 93 -5.73 -2.88 5.65
N PHE A 94 -5.08 -4.01 5.92
CA PHE A 94 -4.15 -4.67 5.00
C PHE A 94 -4.36 -6.20 5.00
N THR A 95 -5.58 -6.64 4.66
CA THR A 95 -5.83 -8.06 4.39
C THR A 95 -5.49 -8.34 2.93
N VAL A 96 -4.48 -9.18 2.70
CA VAL A 96 -4.13 -9.75 1.38
C VAL A 96 -5.19 -10.76 0.95
#